data_AF-A0A5C4IYL7-F1
#
_entry.id   AF-A0A5C4IYL7-F1
#
_cell.length_a   1.000
_cell.length_b   1.000
_cell.length_c   1.000
_cell.angle_alpha   90.00
_cell.angle_beta   90.00
_cell.angle_gamma   90.00
#
_symmetry.space_group_name_H-M   'P 1'
#
loop_
_entity.id
_entity.type
_entity.pdbx_description
1 polymer ?
#
loop_
_entity_poly.entity_id
_entity_poly.type
_entity_poly.pdbx_seq_one_letter_code
_entity_poly.pdbx_strand_id
1 'polypeptide(L)'
;MSTRRYGADYDRQLATRAYQDELKDKKGSVTAEIVDSAVVAASSGTVTVLSYVKRTVRAENADPNRLQDPMRATMVKQGGGWLLDSLYSLKAASPRADTAGAPWPGPQARGALDAVARDPSVAAGTAVEVGLRSGGQADRLTALVTLGACQGACTDRDQVTVHRLQLQLTGGAWKVAGNEAL
;
A
#
# COMPACT_ATOMS: atom_id res chain seq x y z
N MET A 1 -5.20 -1.54 17.32
CA MET A 1 -6.09 -0.47 17.86
C MET A 1 -6.18 0.64 16.83
N SER A 2 -7.31 1.35 16.77
CA SER A 2 -7.54 2.45 15.82
C SER A 2 -7.79 3.76 16.54
N THR A 3 -7.67 4.88 15.83
CA THR A 3 -8.10 6.17 16.35
C THR A 3 -9.61 6.21 16.50
N ARG A 4 -10.12 7.08 17.39
CA ARG A 4 -11.58 7.30 17.56
C ARG A 4 -12.23 7.73 16.25
N ARG A 5 -11.52 8.55 15.46
CA ARG A 5 -11.96 9.02 14.15
C ARG A 5 -12.15 7.86 13.18
N TYR A 6 -11.12 7.02 13.03
CA TYR A 6 -11.21 5.84 12.16
C TYR A 6 -12.33 4.90 12.60
N GLY A 7 -12.47 4.66 13.92
CA GLY A 7 -13.56 3.87 14.46
C GLY A 7 -14.94 4.42 14.07
N ALA A 8 -15.17 5.71 14.23
CA ALA A 8 -16.44 6.35 13.88
C ALA A 8 -16.74 6.30 12.37
N ASP A 9 -15.73 6.47 11.51
CA ASP A 9 -15.90 6.37 10.06
C ASP A 9 -16.20 4.93 9.63
N TYR A 10 -15.53 3.95 10.24
CA TYR A 10 -15.80 2.54 10.02
C TYR A 10 -17.21 2.14 10.49
N ASP A 11 -17.61 2.57 11.70
CA ASP A 11 -18.95 2.35 12.23
C ASP A 11 -20.03 2.97 11.34
N ARG A 12 -19.76 4.14 10.74
CA ARG A 12 -20.68 4.77 9.78
C ARG A 12 -20.85 3.93 8.52
N GLN A 13 -19.79 3.32 8.00
CA GLN A 13 -19.87 2.39 6.87
C GLN A 13 -20.70 1.15 7.26
N LEU A 14 -20.44 0.60 8.45
CA LEU A 14 -21.18 -0.54 8.99
C LEU A 14 -22.64 -0.24 9.32
N ALA A 15 -23.01 1.01 9.59
CA ALA A 15 -24.38 1.40 9.92
C ALA A 15 -25.35 1.35 8.73
N THR A 16 -24.85 1.09 7.51
CA THR A 16 -25.72 0.82 6.35
C THR A 16 -26.39 -0.55 6.53
N ARG A 17 -27.72 -0.57 6.73
CA ARG A 17 -28.50 -1.80 7.07
C ARG A 17 -28.21 -3.00 6.17
N ALA A 18 -28.05 -2.76 4.86
CA ALA A 18 -27.74 -3.80 3.88
C ALA A 18 -26.43 -4.55 4.19
N TYR A 19 -25.42 -3.88 4.75
CA TYR A 19 -24.11 -4.49 4.97
C TYR A 19 -24.08 -5.41 6.20
N GLN A 20 -24.80 -5.07 7.28
CA GLN A 20 -24.86 -5.92 8.48
C GLN A 20 -25.68 -7.19 8.24
N ASP A 21 -26.79 -7.07 7.51
CA ASP A 21 -27.62 -8.22 7.16
C ASP A 21 -26.87 -9.15 6.19
N GLU A 22 -26.13 -8.59 5.22
CA GLU A 22 -25.25 -9.35 4.32
C GLU A 22 -24.10 -10.05 5.07
N LEU A 23 -23.49 -9.40 6.07
CA LEU A 23 -22.44 -10.02 6.89
C LEU A 23 -22.96 -11.16 7.77
N LYS A 24 -24.15 -11.01 8.36
CA LYS A 24 -24.79 -12.04 9.18
C LYS A 24 -25.22 -13.25 8.36
N ASP A 25 -25.79 -13.01 7.18
CA ASP A 25 -26.32 -14.07 6.31
C ASP A 25 -25.19 -14.90 5.68
N LYS A 26 -24.07 -14.26 5.29
CA LYS A 26 -22.94 -14.97 4.66
C LYS A 26 -22.15 -15.88 5.59
N LYS A 27 -22.31 -15.77 6.92
CA LYS A 27 -21.46 -16.43 7.96
C LYS A 27 -19.99 -16.50 7.52
N GLY A 28 -19.51 -15.38 7.01
CA GLY A 28 -18.28 -15.37 6.26
C GLY A 28 -17.06 -15.26 7.17
N SER A 29 -15.99 -15.98 6.84
CA SER A 29 -14.68 -15.80 7.47
C SER A 29 -13.74 -15.09 6.50
N VAL A 30 -13.00 -14.10 6.98
CA VAL A 30 -11.92 -13.48 6.22
C VAL A 30 -10.59 -13.85 6.86
N THR A 31 -9.67 -14.39 6.07
CA THR A 31 -8.27 -14.51 6.43
C THR A 31 -7.47 -13.55 5.57
N ALA A 32 -6.48 -12.88 6.16
CA ALA A 32 -5.64 -11.91 5.47
C ALA A 32 -4.17 -12.17 5.81
N GLU A 33 -3.33 -12.12 4.80
CA GLU A 33 -1.88 -12.27 4.90
C GLU A 33 -1.22 -11.07 4.22
N ILE A 34 -0.30 -10.41 4.93
CA ILE A 34 0.54 -9.36 4.35
C ILE A 34 1.68 -10.06 3.61
N VAL A 35 1.63 -10.05 2.28
CA VAL A 35 2.68 -10.60 1.42
C VAL A 35 3.90 -9.69 1.40
N ASP A 36 3.66 -8.37 1.39
CA ASP A 36 4.70 -7.37 1.38
C ASP A 36 4.24 -6.05 2.01
N SER A 37 5.18 -5.25 2.51
CA SER A 37 4.93 -3.89 2.97
C SER A 37 6.17 -3.01 2.86
N ALA A 38 5.94 -1.70 2.69
CA ALA A 38 6.99 -0.70 2.63
C ALA A 38 6.49 0.69 3.08
N VAL A 39 7.41 1.55 3.55
CA VAL A 39 7.07 2.87 4.08
C VAL A 39 7.00 3.89 2.95
N VAL A 40 5.84 4.52 2.81
CA VAL A 40 5.61 5.60 1.84
C VAL A 40 6.10 6.93 2.40
N ALA A 41 5.69 7.27 3.62
CA ALA A 41 6.06 8.49 4.31
C ALA A 41 6.13 8.27 5.81
N ALA A 42 7.03 8.97 6.50
CA ALA A 42 7.14 8.90 7.96
C ALA A 42 7.60 10.22 8.58
N SER A 43 7.01 10.52 9.73
CA SER A 43 7.27 11.64 10.63
C SER A 43 7.27 11.14 12.08
N SER A 44 7.65 11.99 13.04
CA SER A 44 7.80 11.60 14.46
C SER A 44 6.53 11.01 15.11
N GLY A 45 5.35 11.33 14.59
CA GLY A 45 4.06 10.85 15.09
C GLY A 45 3.15 10.21 14.05
N THR A 46 3.60 10.06 12.80
CA THR A 46 2.75 9.55 11.70
C THR A 46 3.58 8.69 10.76
N VAL A 47 3.03 7.56 10.33
CA VAL A 47 3.63 6.70 9.31
C VAL A 47 2.57 6.24 8.33
N THR A 48 2.87 6.34 7.04
CA THR A 48 2.05 5.80 5.95
C THR A 48 2.78 4.61 5.33
N VAL A 49 2.09 3.48 5.29
CA VAL A 49 2.61 2.19 4.83
C VAL A 49 1.79 1.72 3.65
N LEU A 50 2.48 1.31 2.59
CA LEU A 50 1.92 0.53 1.50
C LEU A 50 2.07 -0.94 1.86
N SER A 51 0.99 -1.72 1.81
CA SER A 51 0.98 -3.15 2.05
C SER A 51 0.33 -3.87 0.88
N TYR A 52 0.83 -5.04 0.51
CA TYR A 52 0.19 -5.92 -0.46
C TYR A 52 -0.39 -7.12 0.29
N VAL A 53 -1.71 -7.27 0.24
CA VAL A 53 -2.44 -8.18 1.12
C VAL A 53 -3.16 -9.24 0.29
N LYS A 54 -2.94 -10.51 0.61
CA LYS A 54 -3.76 -11.62 0.14
C LYS A 54 -4.90 -11.84 1.12
N ARG A 55 -6.13 -11.76 0.63
CA ARG A 55 -7.34 -11.99 1.43
C ARG A 55 -8.07 -13.20 0.88
N THR A 56 -8.43 -14.13 1.75
CA THR A 56 -9.36 -15.22 1.41
C THR A 56 -10.65 -14.98 2.16
N VAL A 57 -11.71 -14.71 1.40
CA VAL A 57 -13.07 -14.55 1.91
C VAL A 57 -13.81 -15.85 1.68
N ARG A 58 -14.33 -16.46 2.74
CA ARG A 58 -15.19 -17.65 2.68
C ARG A 58 -16.58 -17.24 3.12
N ALA A 59 -17.61 -17.81 2.50
CA ALA A 59 -18.99 -17.74 2.97
C ALA A 59 -19.58 -19.16 3.00
N GLU A 60 -20.53 -19.42 3.90
CA GLU A 60 -21.20 -20.73 3.96
C GLU A 60 -21.94 -20.94 2.63
N ASN A 61 -21.53 -21.94 1.84
CA ASN A 61 -22.03 -22.28 0.50
C ASN A 61 -21.52 -21.43 -0.69
N ALA A 62 -20.39 -20.73 -0.56
CA ALA A 62 -19.72 -20.11 -1.69
C ALA A 62 -18.24 -20.52 -1.78
N ASP A 63 -17.73 -20.62 -3.00
CA ASP A 63 -16.30 -20.84 -3.22
C ASP A 63 -15.48 -19.69 -2.61
N PRO A 64 -14.31 -19.99 -2.00
CA PRO A 64 -13.47 -18.96 -1.42
C PRO A 64 -12.99 -17.96 -2.47
N ASN A 65 -13.30 -16.69 -2.27
CA ASN A 65 -12.79 -15.62 -3.11
C ASN A 65 -11.40 -15.20 -2.62
N ARG A 66 -10.40 -15.27 -3.50
CA ARG A 66 -9.02 -14.83 -3.21
C ARG A 66 -8.81 -13.46 -3.84
N LEU A 67 -8.68 -12.45 -2.99
CA LEU A 67 -8.44 -11.07 -3.38
C LEU A 67 -6.99 -10.70 -3.09
N GLN A 68 -6.40 -9.91 -3.97
CA GLN A 68 -5.06 -9.37 -3.84
C GLN A 68 -5.16 -7.86 -3.92
N ASP A 69 -5.04 -7.21 -2.77
CA ASP A 69 -5.33 -5.79 -2.65
C ASP A 69 -4.04 -5.05 -2.22
N PRO A 70 -3.50 -4.13 -3.04
CA PRO A 70 -2.60 -3.12 -2.51
C PRO A 70 -3.39 -2.21 -1.57
N MET A 71 -2.90 -2.02 -0.35
CA MET A 71 -3.54 -1.22 0.68
C MET A 71 -2.62 -0.12 1.17
N ARG A 72 -3.15 1.08 1.35
CA ARG A 72 -2.47 2.17 2.04
C ARG A 72 -3.06 2.33 3.44
N ALA A 73 -2.21 2.22 4.44
CA ALA A 73 -2.54 2.45 5.83
C ALA A 73 -1.76 3.65 6.37
N THR A 74 -2.44 4.55 7.08
CA THR A 74 -1.77 5.59 7.88
C THR A 74 -1.98 5.27 9.34
N MET A 75 -0.88 5.26 10.10
CA MET A 75 -0.89 5.10 11.55
C MET A 75 -0.37 6.36 12.22
N VAL A 76 -0.96 6.69 13.36
CA VAL A 76 -0.55 7.83 14.20
C VAL A 76 -0.13 7.35 15.57
N LYS A 77 0.89 7.99 16.14
CA LYS A 77 1.36 7.70 17.49
C LYS A 77 0.46 8.42 18.49
N GLN A 78 -0.20 7.66 19.35
CA GLN A 78 -1.01 8.20 20.44
C GLN A 78 -0.72 7.41 21.72
N GLY A 79 -0.37 8.13 22.80
CA GLY A 79 0.14 7.52 24.02
C GLY A 79 1.40 6.68 23.74
N GLY A 80 1.41 5.44 24.25
CA GLY A 80 2.53 4.50 24.07
C GLY A 80 2.48 3.64 22.80
N GLY A 81 1.51 3.86 21.90
CA GLY A 81 1.28 2.97 20.76
C GLY A 81 1.02 3.67 19.43
N TRP A 82 0.98 2.85 18.37
CA TRP A 82 0.55 3.26 17.04
C TRP A 82 -0.90 2.84 16.81
N LEU A 83 -1.72 3.78 16.39
CA LEU A 83 -3.13 3.57 16.10
C LEU A 83 -3.38 3.73 14.61
N LEU A 84 -4.16 2.81 14.03
CA LEU A 84 -4.62 2.95 12.65
C LEU A 84 -5.56 4.16 12.54
N ASP A 85 -5.20 5.10 11.67
CA ASP A 85 -5.95 6.34 11.46
C ASP A 85 -6.65 6.37 10.10
N SER A 86 -6.10 5.69 9.09
CA SER A 86 -6.79 5.46 7.83
C SER A 86 -6.32 4.17 7.15
N LEU A 87 -7.20 3.57 6.36
CA LEU A 87 -6.93 2.35 5.59
C LEU A 87 -7.77 2.36 4.32
N TYR A 88 -7.12 2.20 3.16
CA TYR A 88 -7.77 2.16 1.86
C TYR A 88 -7.20 1.04 0.99
N SER A 89 -8.04 0.36 0.22
CA SER A 89 -7.58 -0.42 -0.94
C SER A 89 -7.26 0.55 -2.07
N LEU A 90 -6.11 0.38 -2.70
CA LEU A 90 -5.63 1.22 -3.79
C LEU A 90 -6.15 0.68 -5.12
N LYS A 91 -6.70 1.59 -5.91
CA LYS A 91 -7.09 1.43 -7.31
C LYS A 91 -6.23 2.33 -8.19
N ALA A 92 -6.28 2.17 -9.50
CA ALA A 92 -5.45 2.94 -10.42
C ALA A 92 -5.68 4.46 -10.33
N ALA A 93 -6.91 4.91 -10.05
CA ALA A 93 -7.23 6.32 -9.83
C ALA A 93 -7.08 6.81 -8.38
N SER A 94 -6.56 5.96 -7.47
CA SER A 94 -6.41 6.36 -6.08
C SER A 94 -5.48 7.57 -5.95
N PRO A 95 -5.84 8.58 -5.15
CA PRO A 95 -4.96 9.71 -4.89
C PRO A 95 -3.71 9.19 -4.19
N ARG A 96 -2.54 9.75 -4.52
CA ARG A 96 -1.27 9.44 -3.85
C ARG A 96 -1.31 9.84 -2.37
N ALA A 97 -0.46 9.23 -1.56
CA ALA A 97 -0.30 9.66 -0.17
C ALA A 97 0.17 11.12 -0.16
N ASP A 98 -0.42 11.92 0.73
CA ASP A 98 0.17 13.22 1.03
C ASP A 98 1.44 13.01 1.85
N THR A 99 2.58 13.32 1.24
CA THR A 99 3.91 13.22 1.86
C THR A 99 4.49 14.59 2.20
N ALA A 100 3.71 15.66 2.08
CA ALA A 100 4.19 17.01 2.34
C ALA A 100 4.65 17.16 3.80
N GLY A 101 5.84 17.75 3.98
CA GLY A 101 6.42 17.97 5.31
C GLY A 101 6.95 16.72 6.02
N ALA A 102 6.85 15.52 5.42
CA ALA A 102 7.41 14.30 5.99
C ALA A 102 8.95 14.25 5.82
N PRO A 103 9.72 14.03 6.89
CA PRO A 103 11.17 13.83 6.80
C PRO A 103 11.58 12.63 5.92
N TRP A 104 10.76 11.57 5.94
CA TRP A 104 10.89 10.43 5.04
C TRP A 104 9.83 10.48 3.94
N PRO A 105 10.18 10.23 2.66
CA PRO A 105 11.51 9.83 2.15
C PRO A 105 12.50 10.99 2.14
N GLY A 106 13.70 10.76 2.71
CA GLY A 106 14.80 11.73 2.72
C GLY A 106 15.55 11.80 1.38
N PRO A 107 16.55 12.69 1.22
CA PRO A 107 17.21 12.93 -0.08
C PRO A 107 17.76 11.66 -0.75
N GLN A 108 18.45 10.80 -0.01
CA GLN A 108 18.99 9.55 -0.55
C GLN A 108 17.88 8.59 -1.01
N ALA A 109 16.77 8.51 -0.27
CA ALA A 109 15.62 7.69 -0.62
C ALA A 109 14.84 8.26 -1.82
N ARG A 110 14.81 9.59 -2.00
CA ARG A 110 14.25 10.22 -3.21
C ARG A 110 15.02 9.83 -4.47
N GLY A 111 16.35 9.74 -4.39
CA GLY A 111 17.14 9.21 -5.51
C GLY A 111 16.79 7.76 -5.87
N ALA A 112 16.38 6.94 -4.90
CA ALA A 112 15.88 5.59 -5.16
C ALA A 112 14.50 5.63 -5.82
N LEU A 113 13.60 6.51 -5.39
CA LEU A 113 12.29 6.72 -6.05
C LEU A 113 12.44 7.20 -7.50
N ASP A 114 13.42 8.07 -7.78
CA ASP A 114 13.73 8.49 -9.15
C ASP A 114 14.21 7.33 -10.01
N ALA A 115 15.04 6.43 -9.46
CA ALA A 115 15.49 5.23 -10.15
C ALA A 115 14.31 4.27 -10.41
N VAL A 116 13.40 4.08 -9.44
CA VAL A 116 12.16 3.31 -9.60
C VAL A 116 11.31 3.90 -10.72
N ALA A 117 11.05 5.21 -10.71
CA ALA A 117 10.19 5.86 -11.69
C ALA A 117 10.72 5.76 -13.14
N ARG A 118 12.05 5.63 -13.31
CA ARG A 118 12.71 5.49 -14.61
C ARG A 118 12.84 4.04 -15.08
N ASP A 119 12.60 3.06 -14.20
CA ASP A 119 12.65 1.66 -14.60
C ASP A 119 11.61 1.36 -15.69
N PRO A 120 11.97 0.69 -16.80
CA PRO A 120 11.04 0.46 -17.90
C PRO A 120 9.73 -0.24 -17.50
N SER A 121 9.77 -1.13 -16.51
CA SER A 121 8.57 -1.84 -16.05
C SER A 121 7.60 -0.93 -15.29
N VAL A 122 8.11 0.12 -14.66
CA VAL A 122 7.33 1.12 -13.93
C VAL A 122 6.87 2.22 -14.88
N ALA A 123 7.78 2.71 -15.72
CA ALA A 123 7.52 3.76 -16.69
C ALA A 123 6.50 3.35 -17.77
N ALA A 124 6.29 2.04 -17.97
CA ALA A 124 5.24 1.54 -18.86
C ALA A 124 3.81 1.85 -18.37
N GLY A 125 3.62 2.07 -17.06
CA GLY A 125 2.33 2.38 -16.44
C GLY A 125 2.35 3.66 -15.61
N THR A 126 1.30 3.85 -14.80
CA THR A 126 1.20 5.00 -13.89
C THR A 126 1.43 4.55 -12.45
N ALA A 127 2.48 5.04 -11.81
CA ALA A 127 2.72 4.74 -10.39
C ALA A 127 1.61 5.32 -9.50
N VAL A 128 0.84 4.44 -8.85
CA VAL A 128 -0.22 4.79 -7.91
C VAL A 128 0.38 5.11 -6.54
N GLU A 129 1.31 4.27 -6.07
CA GLU A 129 1.98 4.45 -4.79
C GLU A 129 3.33 3.72 -4.80
N VAL A 130 4.33 4.31 -4.13
CA VAL A 130 5.64 3.68 -3.96
C VAL A 130 6.06 3.77 -2.51
N GLY A 131 6.30 2.62 -1.89
CA GLY A 131 6.91 2.53 -0.57
C GLY A 131 8.34 2.00 -0.66
N LEU A 132 9.19 2.41 0.29
CA LEU A 132 10.56 1.93 0.42
C LEU A 132 10.78 1.23 1.76
N ARG A 133 11.64 0.20 1.77
CA ARG A 133 12.17 -0.42 2.98
C ARG A 133 13.64 -0.79 2.82
N SER A 134 14.29 -1.07 3.95
CA SER A 134 15.68 -1.58 3.96
C SER A 134 15.81 -2.87 3.15
N GLY A 135 16.86 -2.97 2.34
CA GLY A 135 17.29 -4.20 1.69
C GLY A 135 18.29 -5.02 2.53
N GLY A 136 18.44 -4.70 3.82
CA GLY A 136 19.34 -5.36 4.76
C GLY A 136 20.78 -4.82 4.78
N GLN A 137 21.17 -4.00 3.81
CA GLN A 137 22.48 -3.34 3.73
C GLN A 137 22.28 -1.85 3.42
N ALA A 138 23.26 -1.02 3.80
CA ALA A 138 23.17 0.44 3.65
C ALA A 138 23.06 0.90 2.18
N ASP A 139 23.59 0.11 1.25
CA ASP A 139 23.56 0.32 -0.19
C ASP A 139 22.40 -0.41 -0.88
N ARG A 140 21.45 -0.98 -0.12
CA ARG A 140 20.32 -1.73 -0.66
C ARG A 140 18.98 -1.24 -0.13
N LEU A 141 18.04 -1.07 -1.05
CA LEU A 141 16.63 -0.80 -0.73
C LEU A 141 15.74 -1.77 -1.48
N THR A 142 14.54 -1.99 -0.94
CA THR A 142 13.44 -2.62 -1.69
C THR A 142 12.33 -1.60 -1.85
N ALA A 143 11.84 -1.43 -3.08
CA ALA A 143 10.63 -0.68 -3.35
C ALA A 143 9.46 -1.64 -3.55
N LEU A 144 8.33 -1.31 -2.95
CA LEU A 144 7.04 -1.89 -3.27
C LEU A 144 6.29 -0.84 -4.11
N VAL A 145 5.91 -1.23 -5.32
CA VAL A 145 5.32 -0.32 -6.31
C VAL A 145 3.93 -0.83 -6.67
N THR A 146 2.92 0.01 -6.51
CA THR A 146 1.59 -0.24 -7.10
C THR A 146 1.48 0.55 -8.40
N LEU A 147 1.21 -0.13 -9.51
CA LEU A 147 1.10 0.45 -10.84
C LEU A 147 -0.32 0.31 -11.38
N GLY A 148 -0.87 1.38 -11.93
CA GLY A 148 -2.09 1.33 -12.73
C GLY A 148 -1.75 1.01 -14.18
N ALA A 149 -2.55 0.13 -14.81
CA ALA A 149 -2.48 -0.23 -16.21
C ALA A 149 -3.07 0.88 -17.12
N CYS A 150 -2.48 2.07 -17.03
CA CYS A 150 -2.93 3.31 -17.67
C CYS A 150 -1.72 4.23 -17.87
N GLN A 151 -1.80 5.12 -18.86
CA GLN A 151 -0.82 6.21 -19.06
C GLN A 151 -1.52 7.55 -18.84
N GLY A 152 -1.37 8.12 -17.64
CA GLY A 152 -1.96 9.42 -17.29
C GLY A 152 -3.27 9.29 -16.51
N ALA A 153 -4.40 9.68 -17.11
CA ALA A 153 -5.69 9.77 -16.43
C ALA A 153 -6.30 8.39 -16.16
N CYS A 154 -5.86 7.75 -15.07
CA CYS A 154 -6.37 6.47 -14.63
C CYS A 154 -7.78 6.59 -14.03
N THR A 155 -8.55 5.52 -14.17
CA THR A 155 -9.90 5.35 -13.62
C THR A 155 -9.93 4.20 -12.61
N ASP A 156 -10.99 4.13 -11.80
CA ASP A 156 -11.22 3.02 -10.87
C ASP A 156 -11.41 1.65 -11.56
N ARG A 157 -11.59 1.63 -12.89
CA ARG A 157 -11.77 0.39 -13.68
C ARG A 157 -10.45 -0.17 -14.20
N ASP A 158 -9.40 0.64 -14.24
CA ASP A 158 -8.10 0.19 -14.72
C ASP A 158 -7.48 -0.75 -13.69
N GLN A 159 -6.87 -1.83 -14.19
CA GLN A 159 -6.22 -2.82 -13.34
C GLN A 159 -5.02 -2.21 -12.62
N VAL A 160 -4.73 -2.73 -11.43
CA VAL A 160 -3.49 -2.45 -10.71
C VAL A 160 -2.63 -3.70 -10.62
N THR A 161 -1.32 -3.55 -10.81
CA THR A 161 -0.32 -4.58 -10.53
C THR A 161 0.59 -4.11 -9.41
N VAL A 162 1.23 -5.07 -8.74
CA VAL A 162 2.18 -4.79 -7.66
C VAL A 162 3.51 -5.41 -8.00
N HIS A 163 4.57 -4.62 -7.85
CA HIS A 163 5.94 -5.04 -8.11
C HIS A 163 6.80 -4.82 -6.88
N ARG A 164 7.70 -5.78 -6.63
CA ARG A 164 8.82 -5.66 -5.71
C ARG A 164 10.08 -5.39 -6.53
N LEU A 165 10.67 -4.22 -6.36
CA LEU A 165 11.93 -3.85 -6.99
C LEU A 165 13.06 -3.88 -5.98
N GLN A 166 14.16 -4.53 -6.33
CA GLN A 166 15.40 -4.53 -5.56
C GLN A 166 16.29 -3.43 -6.10
N LEU A 167 16.75 -2.53 -5.23
CA LEU A 167 17.60 -1.39 -5.59
C LEU A 167 18.97 -1.53 -4.97
N GLN A 168 19.99 -1.16 -5.74
CA GLN A 168 21.37 -1.11 -5.30
C GLN A 168 21.98 0.26 -5.59
N LEU A 169 22.71 0.81 -4.61
CA LEU A 169 23.49 2.02 -4.78
C LEU A 169 24.85 1.65 -5.39
N THR A 170 25.11 2.11 -6.61
CA THR A 170 26.36 1.82 -7.33
C THR A 170 26.97 3.12 -7.84
N GLY A 171 28.20 3.43 -7.41
CA GLY A 171 28.89 4.66 -7.81
C GLY A 171 28.13 5.93 -7.40
N GLY A 172 27.40 5.90 -6.28
CA GLY A 172 26.61 7.03 -5.77
C GLY A 172 25.22 7.19 -6.41
N ALA A 173 24.81 6.32 -7.34
CA ALA A 173 23.50 6.36 -7.97
C ALA A 173 22.71 5.07 -7.69
N TRP A 174 21.42 5.21 -7.41
CA TRP A 174 20.52 4.06 -7.26
C TRP A 174 20.19 3.46 -8.62
N LYS A 175 20.16 2.13 -8.70
CA LYS A 175 19.75 1.37 -9.86
C LYS A 175 18.81 0.24 -9.44
N VAL A 176 17.84 -0.09 -10.29
CA VAL A 176 17.04 -1.30 -10.13
C VAL A 176 17.91 -2.50 -10.55
N ALA A 177 18.11 -3.42 -9.61
CA ALA A 177 18.91 -4.63 -9.76
C ALA A 177 18.03 -5.89 -9.92
N GLY A 178 16.75 -5.81 -9.56
CA GLY A 178 15.80 -6.90 -9.70
C GLY A 178 14.36 -6.40 -9.68
N ASN A 179 13.47 -7.14 -10.34
CA ASN A 179 12.04 -6.85 -10.43
C ASN A 179 11.24 -8.15 -10.35
N GLU A 180 10.30 -8.20 -9.42
CA GLU A 180 9.38 -9.31 -9.20
C GLU A 180 7.95 -8.78 -9.21
N ALA A 181 7.09 -9.33 -10.07
CA ALA A 181 5.64 -9.10 -10.00
C ALA A 181 5.04 -9.99 -8.91
N LEU A 182 4.16 -9.44 -8.05
CA LEU A 182 3.59 -10.10 -6.88
C LEU A 182 2.15 -10.58 -7.06
#